data_AF-A0A6N7IRK3-F1
#
_entry.id   AF-A0A6N7IRK3-F1
#
_cell.length_a   1.000
_cell.length_b   1.000
_cell.length_c   1.000
_cell.angle_alpha   90.00
_cell.angle_beta   90.00
_cell.angle_gamma   90.00
#
_symmetry.space_group_name_H-M   'P 1'
#
loop_
_entity.id
_entity.type
_entity.pdbx_description
1 polymer ?
#
loop_
_entity_poly.entity_id
_entity_poly.type
_entity_poly.pdbx_seq_one_letter_code
_entity_poly.pdbx_strand_id
1 'polypeptide(L)'
;MRKPIILLAGLLLALLAFALPALAAPTHKAVFVIGQSKYTMDGQEKAMDAAAFIGNDRTYVPVRYLALALGVKDSDIDWDEKANTVTLAMDDITLKLVVGSKTLYVNGQAKTMDVAPLIREGRTYLPARWVAEAFGYEVGWEPKSRAVLVGPKGNLPEPPKPPVNKLSQDGPIDLTAAKNGTLGVPENAVAPPSKWGFEPKIKRLDFEVGNRYATATRFDGGMFQVDLGMEPVMVSPNKEDVELIKKYTPACYKEGYNVVAEGFAGFYVPFIPVAEAFGVPRGNIVWDGEHLGVWGFYGHVEDYKILTVGSKNGVCKGFADNFTKHLDEAWVANDLLDYPLFVKDGVPMVGIGTVSDIWLLFASRTEPAVVNGHGGGHLDAKTGKAHTEIDYKPSETQ
;
A
#
# COMPACT_ATOMS: atom_id res chain seq x y z
N MET A 1 28.10 -21.51 -88.11
CA MET A 1 27.65 -20.33 -87.34
C MET A 1 26.14 -20.19 -87.52
N ARG A 2 25.30 -19.74 -86.58
CA ARG A 2 25.22 -19.90 -85.10
C ARG A 2 23.70 -19.87 -84.79
N LYS A 3 23.22 -20.63 -83.80
CA LYS A 3 21.77 -20.86 -83.54
C LYS A 3 21.06 -19.62 -82.93
N PRO A 4 19.73 -19.47 -83.09
CA PRO A 4 18.97 -18.46 -82.35
C PRO A 4 18.86 -18.84 -80.86
N ILE A 5 18.78 -17.84 -79.98
CA ILE A 5 18.57 -18.02 -78.53
C ILE A 5 17.24 -17.36 -78.16
N ILE A 6 16.40 -18.15 -77.49
CA ILE A 6 15.14 -17.72 -76.85
C ILE A 6 15.48 -17.10 -75.50
N LEU A 7 14.77 -16.04 -75.07
CA LEU A 7 14.41 -15.87 -73.65
C LEU A 7 13.30 -14.82 -73.45
N LEU A 8 12.26 -15.22 -72.70
CA LEU A 8 11.20 -14.36 -72.18
C LEU A 8 11.75 -13.45 -71.08
N ALA A 9 11.39 -12.17 -71.12
CA ALA A 9 11.45 -11.24 -69.99
C ALA A 9 10.37 -10.15 -70.20
N GLY A 10 9.53 -9.79 -69.23
CA GLY A 10 9.29 -10.40 -67.93
C GLY A 10 8.00 -9.82 -67.33
N LEU A 11 6.90 -10.56 -67.39
CA LEU A 11 5.59 -10.11 -66.89
C LEU A 11 5.50 -10.36 -65.38
N LEU A 12 6.17 -9.53 -64.57
CA LEU A 12 6.11 -9.64 -63.10
C LEU A 12 6.29 -8.28 -62.41
N LEU A 13 5.34 -7.36 -62.61
CA LEU A 13 5.35 -6.05 -61.95
C LEU A 13 3.94 -5.58 -61.51
N ALA A 14 3.28 -6.35 -60.63
CA ALA A 14 2.10 -5.90 -59.87
C ALA A 14 1.75 -6.81 -58.67
N LEU A 15 2.75 -7.27 -57.90
CA LEU A 15 2.48 -7.74 -56.54
C LEU A 15 2.49 -6.51 -55.63
N LEU A 16 1.35 -5.82 -55.55
CA LEU A 16 1.09 -4.89 -54.43
C LEU A 16 1.02 -5.75 -53.17
N ALA A 17 2.15 -5.91 -52.50
CA ALA A 17 2.16 -6.27 -51.10
C ALA A 17 1.50 -5.13 -50.33
N PHE A 18 0.20 -5.28 -50.02
CA PHE A 18 -0.41 -4.58 -48.90
C PHE A 18 0.33 -5.06 -47.65
N ALA A 19 1.43 -4.39 -47.32
CA ALA A 19 2.01 -4.46 -46.00
C ALA A 19 0.94 -3.94 -45.05
N LEU A 20 0.26 -4.86 -44.35
CA LEU A 20 -0.56 -4.50 -43.21
C LEU A 20 0.33 -3.66 -42.30
N PRO A 21 -0.11 -2.45 -41.87
CA PRO A 21 0.67 -1.68 -40.92
C PRO A 21 0.84 -2.55 -39.68
N ALA A 22 2.08 -2.93 -39.40
CA ALA A 22 2.39 -3.66 -38.19
C ALA A 22 2.03 -2.73 -37.02
N LEU A 23 1.07 -3.14 -36.19
CA LEU A 23 0.71 -2.41 -34.99
C LEU A 23 1.99 -2.13 -34.21
N ALA A 24 2.23 -0.86 -33.87
CA ALA A 24 3.41 -0.47 -33.13
C ALA A 24 3.43 -1.27 -31.81
N ALA A 25 4.50 -2.04 -31.60
CA ALA A 25 4.62 -2.81 -30.37
C ALA A 25 4.62 -1.85 -29.17
N PRO A 26 4.02 -2.23 -28.02
CA PRO A 26 4.13 -1.48 -26.78
C PRO A 26 5.60 -1.10 -26.51
N THR A 27 5.86 0.17 -26.20
CA THR A 27 7.22 0.68 -25.92
C THR A 27 7.35 1.31 -24.54
N HIS A 28 6.29 1.90 -24.00
CA HIS A 28 6.32 2.61 -22.73
C HIS A 28 6.60 1.67 -21.54
N LYS A 29 7.22 2.23 -20.51
CA LYS A 29 7.40 1.56 -19.22
C LYS A 29 6.91 2.46 -18.10
N ALA A 30 6.16 1.92 -17.15
CA ALA A 30 5.63 2.68 -16.04
C ALA A 30 5.63 1.94 -14.70
N VAL A 31 5.78 2.70 -13.63
CA VAL A 31 5.83 2.20 -12.26
C VAL A 31 4.85 2.99 -11.40
N PHE A 32 3.88 2.29 -10.80
CA PHE A 32 2.92 2.87 -9.86
C PHE A 32 3.14 2.26 -8.47
N VAL A 33 3.57 3.08 -7.50
CA VAL A 33 3.76 2.64 -6.12
C VAL A 33 2.48 2.85 -5.32
N ILE A 34 2.06 1.83 -4.57
CA ILE A 34 0.84 1.89 -3.76
C ILE A 34 0.95 2.98 -2.69
N GLY A 35 -0.07 3.83 -2.59
CA GLY A 35 -0.16 4.94 -1.64
C GLY A 35 0.58 6.21 -2.08
N GLN A 36 1.29 6.22 -3.22
CA GLN A 36 1.97 7.42 -3.71
C GLN A 36 1.10 8.23 -4.69
N SER A 37 1.17 9.55 -4.56
CA SER A 37 0.66 10.56 -5.52
C SER A 37 1.67 10.87 -6.64
N LYS A 38 2.54 9.91 -6.94
CA LYS A 38 3.56 9.97 -8.00
C LYS A 38 3.70 8.61 -8.68
N TYR A 39 4.07 8.63 -9.95
CA TYR A 39 4.43 7.45 -10.74
C TYR A 39 5.64 7.76 -11.63
N THR A 40 6.28 6.75 -12.19
CA THR A 40 7.27 6.96 -13.26
C THR A 40 6.73 6.48 -14.60
N MET A 41 7.12 7.17 -15.67
CA MET A 41 6.86 6.83 -17.06
C MET A 41 8.15 7.07 -17.85
N ASP A 42 8.66 6.03 -18.50
CA ASP A 42 9.90 6.03 -19.29
C ASP A 42 11.10 6.64 -18.52
N GLY A 43 11.18 6.31 -17.22
CA GLY A 43 12.22 6.82 -16.30
C GLY A 43 11.98 8.24 -15.78
N GLN A 44 10.95 8.96 -16.24
CA GLN A 44 10.58 10.29 -15.73
C GLN A 44 9.54 10.19 -14.63
N GLU A 45 9.76 10.87 -13.50
CA GLU A 45 8.73 11.04 -12.47
C GLU A 45 7.59 11.95 -12.98
N LYS A 46 6.35 11.58 -12.64
CA LYS A 46 5.12 12.30 -12.95
C LYS A 46 4.23 12.35 -11.69
N ALA A 47 3.52 13.46 -11.49
CA ALA A 47 2.57 13.60 -10.39
C ALA A 47 1.19 13.02 -10.78
N MET A 48 0.47 12.52 -9.78
CA MET A 48 -0.92 12.05 -9.89
C MET A 48 -1.76 12.59 -8.74
N ASP A 49 -2.98 13.05 -9.04
CA ASP A 49 -3.85 13.73 -8.07
C ASP A 49 -4.61 12.79 -7.12
N ALA A 50 -4.39 11.47 -7.27
CA ALA A 50 -4.91 10.43 -6.39
C ALA A 50 -3.96 9.22 -6.41
N ALA A 51 -3.89 8.46 -5.31
CA ALA A 51 -2.91 7.38 -5.13
C ALA A 51 -3.40 6.03 -5.65
N ALA A 52 -2.49 5.23 -6.24
CA ALA A 52 -2.78 3.84 -6.58
C ALA A 52 -2.95 2.98 -5.31
N PHE A 53 -3.83 1.97 -5.34
CA PHE A 53 -4.18 1.17 -4.16
C PHE A 53 -4.51 -0.30 -4.47
N ILE A 54 -4.42 -1.18 -3.47
CA ILE A 54 -4.83 -2.59 -3.56
C ILE A 54 -6.24 -2.74 -2.96
N GLY A 55 -7.15 -3.41 -3.66
CA GLY A 55 -8.45 -3.84 -3.13
C GLY A 55 -8.97 -5.05 -3.90
N ASN A 56 -9.73 -5.94 -3.25
CA ASN A 56 -10.18 -7.21 -3.86
C ASN A 56 -9.03 -7.96 -4.58
N ASP A 57 -7.87 -8.04 -3.94
CA ASP A 57 -6.62 -8.67 -4.43
C ASP A 57 -6.10 -8.14 -5.78
N ARG A 58 -6.51 -6.93 -6.19
CA ARG A 58 -6.10 -6.29 -7.44
C ARG A 58 -5.62 -4.87 -7.18
N THR A 59 -4.62 -4.43 -7.97
CA THR A 59 -4.20 -3.03 -7.93
C THR A 59 -5.07 -2.18 -8.84
N TYR A 60 -5.57 -1.11 -8.25
CA TYR A 60 -6.29 -0.01 -8.87
C TYR A 60 -5.36 1.17 -9.08
N VAL A 61 -5.33 1.70 -10.30
CA VAL A 61 -4.60 2.93 -10.65
C VAL A 61 -5.63 3.93 -11.19
N PRO A 62 -5.51 5.25 -10.90
CA PRO A 62 -6.47 6.22 -11.43
C PRO A 62 -6.36 6.26 -12.96
N VAL A 63 -7.53 6.23 -13.61
CA VAL A 63 -7.68 5.93 -15.05
C VAL A 63 -6.75 6.74 -15.95
N ARG A 64 -6.70 8.07 -15.75
CA ARG A 64 -5.94 8.99 -16.61
C ARG A 64 -4.46 8.66 -16.60
N TYR A 65 -3.86 8.47 -15.43
CA TYR A 65 -2.42 8.23 -15.31
C TYR A 65 -2.02 6.85 -15.83
N LEU A 66 -2.87 5.83 -15.64
CA LEU A 66 -2.66 4.51 -16.25
C LEU A 66 -2.73 4.59 -17.79
N ALA A 67 -3.72 5.28 -18.34
CA ALA A 67 -3.89 5.43 -19.78
C ALA A 67 -2.72 6.22 -20.41
N LEU A 68 -2.36 7.37 -19.84
CA LEU A 68 -1.19 8.16 -20.27
C LEU A 68 0.10 7.32 -20.24
N ALA A 69 0.31 6.54 -19.17
CA ALA A 69 1.46 5.64 -19.03
C ALA A 69 1.51 4.49 -20.06
N LEU A 70 0.38 4.15 -20.68
CA LEU A 70 0.26 3.14 -21.73
C LEU A 70 0.40 3.73 -23.15
N GLY A 71 0.49 5.06 -23.29
CA GLY A 71 0.58 5.76 -24.58
C GLY A 71 -0.75 6.35 -25.10
N VAL A 72 -1.85 6.19 -24.36
CA VAL A 72 -3.14 6.83 -24.67
C VAL A 72 -2.98 8.34 -24.55
N LYS A 73 -3.39 9.11 -25.57
CA LYS A 73 -3.34 10.58 -25.51
C LYS A 73 -4.43 11.11 -24.59
N ASP A 74 -4.23 12.26 -23.94
CA ASP A 74 -5.25 12.83 -23.05
C ASP A 74 -6.58 13.17 -23.77
N SER A 75 -6.55 13.44 -25.08
CA SER A 75 -7.74 13.58 -25.93
C SER A 75 -8.54 12.29 -26.13
N ASP A 76 -7.91 11.15 -25.91
CA ASP A 76 -8.40 9.81 -26.23
C ASP A 76 -8.78 9.06 -24.92
N ILE A 77 -8.85 9.79 -23.80
CA ILE A 77 -9.30 9.36 -22.46
C ILE A 77 -10.64 10.05 -22.16
N ASP A 78 -11.75 9.36 -22.43
CA ASP A 78 -13.10 9.90 -22.27
C ASP A 78 -13.83 9.34 -21.03
N TRP A 79 -14.70 10.16 -20.45
CA TRP A 79 -15.55 9.82 -19.31
C TRP A 79 -16.99 10.30 -19.53
N ASP A 80 -17.89 9.34 -19.75
CA ASP A 80 -19.34 9.58 -19.74
C ASP A 80 -19.87 9.44 -18.31
N GLU A 81 -20.15 10.58 -17.67
CA GLU A 81 -20.72 10.68 -16.33
C GLU A 81 -22.12 10.03 -16.22
N LYS A 82 -22.95 10.12 -17.27
CA LYS A 82 -24.32 9.56 -17.25
C LYS A 82 -24.30 8.05 -17.34
N ALA A 83 -23.41 7.51 -18.17
CA ALA A 83 -23.21 6.07 -18.32
C ALA A 83 -22.21 5.49 -17.31
N ASN A 84 -21.61 6.32 -16.44
CA ASN A 84 -20.49 5.97 -15.56
C ASN A 84 -19.41 5.13 -16.27
N THR A 85 -19.03 5.58 -17.46
CA THR A 85 -18.26 4.80 -18.43
C THR A 85 -16.95 5.50 -18.77
N VAL A 86 -15.85 4.76 -18.67
CA VAL A 86 -14.56 5.12 -19.27
C VAL A 86 -14.50 4.58 -20.69
N THR A 87 -14.04 5.41 -21.63
CA THR A 87 -13.56 4.96 -22.94
C THR A 87 -12.09 5.37 -23.11
N LEU A 88 -11.22 4.42 -23.48
CA LEU A 88 -9.81 4.67 -23.80
C LEU A 88 -9.55 4.23 -25.24
N ALA A 89 -8.95 5.09 -26.07
CA ALA A 89 -8.61 4.74 -27.45
C ALA A 89 -7.11 4.92 -27.73
N MET A 90 -6.48 3.91 -28.32
CA MET A 90 -5.09 3.97 -28.78
C MET A 90 -4.96 3.15 -30.06
N ASP A 91 -4.47 3.77 -31.12
CA ASP A 91 -4.39 3.20 -32.47
C ASP A 91 -5.72 2.57 -32.92
N ASP A 92 -5.77 1.24 -33.10
CA ASP A 92 -6.98 0.49 -33.48
C ASP A 92 -7.68 -0.19 -32.28
N ILE A 93 -7.22 0.06 -31.05
CA ILE A 93 -7.76 -0.51 -29.81
C ILE A 93 -8.60 0.52 -29.06
N THR A 94 -9.90 0.25 -28.94
CA THR A 94 -10.85 0.97 -28.09
C THR A 94 -11.27 0.09 -26.92
N LEU A 95 -10.99 0.53 -25.70
CA LEU A 95 -11.46 -0.10 -24.47
C LEU A 95 -12.65 0.67 -23.91
N LYS A 96 -13.70 -0.04 -23.50
CA LYS A 96 -14.85 0.54 -22.78
C LYS A 96 -15.10 -0.21 -21.49
N LEU A 97 -15.13 0.51 -20.37
CA LEU A 97 -15.33 -0.04 -19.03
C LEU A 97 -16.40 0.75 -18.29
N VAL A 98 -17.34 0.05 -17.65
CA VAL A 98 -18.42 0.67 -16.86
C VAL A 98 -18.12 0.48 -15.37
N VAL A 99 -18.21 1.55 -14.58
CA VAL A 99 -18.03 1.49 -13.12
C VAL A 99 -19.04 0.53 -12.48
N GLY A 100 -18.57 -0.32 -11.58
CA GLY A 100 -19.36 -1.40 -10.97
C GLY A 100 -19.59 -2.63 -11.86
N SER A 101 -19.27 -2.58 -13.16
CA SER A 101 -19.36 -3.74 -14.05
C SER A 101 -18.05 -4.51 -14.15
N LYS A 102 -18.13 -5.84 -14.14
CA LYS A 102 -16.99 -6.71 -14.45
C LYS A 102 -16.79 -6.93 -15.95
N THR A 103 -17.56 -6.28 -16.83
CA THR A 103 -17.40 -6.41 -18.27
C THR A 103 -16.50 -5.29 -18.82
N LEU A 104 -15.35 -5.69 -19.35
CA LEU A 104 -14.50 -4.87 -20.23
C LEU A 104 -14.91 -5.16 -21.67
N TYR A 105 -15.04 -4.13 -22.51
CA TYR A 105 -15.15 -4.31 -23.95
C TYR A 105 -13.85 -3.90 -24.63
N VAL A 106 -13.32 -4.76 -25.51
CA VAL A 106 -12.15 -4.50 -26.36
C VAL A 106 -12.64 -4.53 -27.80
N ASN A 107 -12.60 -3.40 -28.52
CA ASN A 107 -13.15 -3.27 -29.88
C ASN A 107 -14.59 -3.80 -30.00
N GLY A 108 -15.41 -3.52 -28.99
CA GLY A 108 -16.80 -3.98 -28.89
C GLY A 108 -16.98 -5.44 -28.44
N GLN A 109 -15.93 -6.25 -28.36
CA GLN A 109 -15.99 -7.62 -27.85
C GLN A 109 -15.91 -7.64 -26.32
N ALA A 110 -16.87 -8.32 -25.68
CA ALA A 110 -16.93 -8.41 -24.22
C ALA A 110 -15.90 -9.42 -23.66
N LYS A 111 -15.19 -9.01 -22.61
CA LYS A 111 -14.26 -9.82 -21.80
C LYS A 111 -14.63 -9.66 -20.32
N THR A 112 -14.79 -10.76 -19.61
CA THR A 112 -15.13 -10.75 -18.18
C THR A 112 -13.89 -10.59 -17.32
N MET A 113 -13.90 -9.59 -16.44
CA MET A 113 -12.89 -9.32 -15.43
C MET A 113 -13.25 -10.01 -14.10
N ASP A 114 -12.25 -10.19 -13.23
CA ASP A 114 -12.45 -10.67 -11.86
C ASP A 114 -12.93 -9.57 -10.90
N VAL A 115 -12.57 -8.32 -11.16
CA VAL A 115 -12.97 -7.12 -10.42
C VAL A 115 -13.54 -6.04 -11.35
N ALA A 116 -14.32 -5.11 -10.79
CA ALA A 116 -14.94 -4.01 -11.53
C ALA A 116 -14.17 -2.69 -11.34
N PRO A 117 -14.21 -1.75 -12.31
CA PRO A 117 -13.80 -0.37 -12.08
C PRO A 117 -14.65 0.27 -10.97
N LEU A 118 -14.07 1.23 -10.26
CA LEU A 118 -14.76 1.93 -9.17
C LEU A 118 -14.48 3.43 -9.20
N ILE A 119 -15.37 4.19 -8.57
CA ILE A 119 -15.12 5.60 -8.23
C ILE A 119 -14.76 5.67 -6.75
N ARG A 120 -13.70 6.42 -6.45
CA ARG A 120 -13.21 6.70 -5.10
C ARG A 120 -12.78 8.16 -5.05
N GLU A 121 -13.26 8.89 -4.04
CA GLU A 121 -12.83 10.28 -3.77
C GLU A 121 -12.92 11.20 -5.01
N GLY A 122 -13.96 11.01 -5.85
CA GLY A 122 -14.16 11.78 -7.09
C GLY A 122 -13.18 11.42 -8.22
N ARG A 123 -12.55 10.24 -8.17
CA ARG A 123 -11.64 9.72 -9.21
C ARG A 123 -12.03 8.30 -9.61
N THR A 124 -11.97 8.03 -10.91
CA THR A 124 -12.25 6.71 -11.48
C THR A 124 -10.97 5.88 -11.51
N TYR A 125 -11.06 4.66 -11.00
CA TYR A 125 -9.95 3.71 -10.87
C TYR A 125 -10.21 2.47 -11.71
N LEU A 126 -9.20 2.05 -12.46
CA LEU A 126 -9.25 0.83 -13.26
C LEU A 126 -8.32 -0.26 -12.69
N PRO A 127 -8.69 -1.54 -12.81
CA PRO A 127 -7.79 -2.65 -12.51
C PRO A 127 -6.61 -2.65 -13.48
N ALA A 128 -5.40 -2.36 -12.99
CA ALA A 128 -4.26 -2.01 -13.83
C ALA A 128 -3.94 -3.06 -14.91
N ARG A 129 -3.98 -4.34 -14.51
CA ARG A 129 -3.71 -5.49 -15.39
C ARG A 129 -4.67 -5.58 -16.56
N TRP A 130 -5.98 -5.48 -16.32
CA TRP A 130 -7.00 -5.68 -17.35
C TRP A 130 -6.93 -4.63 -18.47
N VAL A 131 -6.56 -3.40 -18.14
CA VAL A 131 -6.38 -2.30 -19.10
C VAL A 131 -5.08 -2.45 -19.87
N ALA A 132 -3.97 -2.65 -19.16
CA ALA A 132 -2.64 -2.76 -19.76
C ALA A 132 -2.53 -3.98 -20.70
N GLU A 133 -3.00 -5.16 -20.27
CA GLU A 133 -3.00 -6.37 -21.11
C GLU A 133 -3.88 -6.23 -22.35
N ALA A 134 -4.97 -5.44 -22.28
CA ALA A 134 -5.83 -5.18 -23.43
C ALA A 134 -5.18 -4.27 -24.48
N PHE A 135 -4.24 -3.40 -24.07
CA PHE A 135 -3.32 -2.68 -24.97
C PHE A 135 -2.02 -3.46 -25.27
N GLY A 136 -1.96 -4.75 -24.92
CA GLY A 136 -0.84 -5.64 -25.26
C GLY A 136 0.38 -5.58 -24.33
N TYR A 137 0.35 -4.77 -23.27
CA TYR A 137 1.40 -4.70 -22.25
C TYR A 137 1.40 -5.93 -21.32
N GLU A 138 2.49 -6.10 -20.57
CA GLU A 138 2.60 -7.01 -19.43
C GLU A 138 2.53 -6.22 -18.12
N VAL A 139 1.99 -6.85 -17.06
CA VAL A 139 1.90 -6.24 -15.73
C VAL A 139 2.48 -7.13 -14.64
N GLY A 140 3.61 -6.71 -14.09
CA GLY A 140 4.25 -7.28 -12.90
C GLY A 140 3.78 -6.63 -11.60
N TRP A 141 4.02 -7.33 -10.50
CA TRP A 141 3.88 -6.84 -9.14
C TRP A 141 5.19 -7.04 -8.40
N GLU A 142 5.81 -5.96 -7.91
CA GLU A 142 6.93 -6.02 -6.99
C GLU A 142 6.41 -5.89 -5.55
N PRO A 143 6.47 -6.96 -4.73
CA PRO A 143 5.98 -6.92 -3.36
C PRO A 143 6.81 -5.99 -2.45
N LYS A 144 8.14 -5.92 -2.60
CA LYS A 144 9.01 -5.19 -1.66
C LYS A 144 8.80 -3.68 -1.72
N SER A 145 8.78 -3.12 -2.92
CA SER A 145 8.49 -1.70 -3.14
C SER A 145 7.00 -1.41 -3.27
N ARG A 146 6.13 -2.42 -3.14
CA ARG A 146 4.67 -2.37 -3.34
C ARG A 146 4.34 -1.63 -4.64
N ALA A 147 4.88 -2.09 -5.76
CA ALA A 147 4.81 -1.41 -7.04
C ALA A 147 4.18 -2.28 -8.14
N VAL A 148 3.28 -1.69 -8.92
CA VAL A 148 2.86 -2.25 -10.20
C VAL A 148 3.84 -1.81 -11.27
N LEU A 149 4.39 -2.80 -11.97
CA LEU A 149 5.31 -2.62 -13.09
C LEU A 149 4.53 -2.86 -14.38
N VAL A 150 4.54 -1.91 -15.29
CA VAL A 150 3.89 -1.99 -16.60
C VAL A 150 4.94 -1.82 -17.68
N GLY A 151 4.98 -2.71 -18.67
CA GLY A 151 5.94 -2.60 -19.77
C GLY A 151 5.64 -3.57 -20.91
N PRO A 152 6.44 -3.58 -21.98
CA PRO A 152 6.28 -4.52 -23.08
C PRO A 152 6.52 -5.96 -22.59
N LYS A 153 5.93 -6.95 -23.26
CA LYS A 153 6.06 -8.37 -22.89
C LYS A 153 7.52 -8.81 -22.81
N GLY A 154 7.90 -9.41 -21.68
CA GLY A 154 9.28 -9.81 -21.37
C GLY A 154 10.23 -8.64 -21.06
N ASN A 155 9.73 -7.41 -20.92
CA ASN A 155 10.54 -6.19 -20.78
C ASN A 155 9.92 -5.16 -19.82
N LEU A 156 9.50 -5.60 -18.64
CA LEU A 156 9.04 -4.70 -17.56
C LEU A 156 10.11 -3.64 -17.18
N PRO A 157 9.74 -2.52 -16.55
CA PRO A 157 10.71 -1.63 -15.90
C PRO A 157 11.47 -2.36 -14.79
N GLU A 158 12.68 -1.87 -14.50
CA GLU A 158 13.35 -2.22 -13.26
C GLU A 158 12.41 -1.85 -12.10
N PRO A 159 12.21 -2.72 -11.09
CA PRO A 159 11.38 -2.38 -9.95
C PRO A 159 11.95 -1.11 -9.29
N PRO A 160 11.10 -0.17 -8.83
CA PRO A 160 11.62 0.99 -8.13
C PRO A 160 12.35 0.47 -6.90
N LYS A 161 13.55 0.99 -6.66
CA LYS A 161 14.28 0.69 -5.42
C LYS A 161 13.31 0.90 -4.25
N PRO A 162 13.18 -0.08 -3.32
CA PRO A 162 12.43 0.15 -2.09
C PRO A 162 12.87 1.47 -1.46
N PRO A 163 11.96 2.23 -0.80
CA PRO A 163 12.29 3.53 -0.23
C PRO A 163 13.61 3.46 0.55
N VAL A 164 14.58 4.29 0.16
CA VAL A 164 16.00 4.01 0.40
C VAL A 164 16.30 3.86 1.89
N ASN A 165 16.67 2.63 2.24
CA ASN A 165 16.86 2.18 3.60
C ASN A 165 18.36 2.22 3.93
N LYS A 166 18.90 3.39 4.32
CA LYS A 166 20.32 3.57 4.72
C LYS A 166 20.62 2.97 6.11
N LEU A 167 20.25 1.71 6.28
CA LEU A 167 19.99 1.07 7.57
C LEU A 167 20.75 -0.24 7.74
N SER A 168 20.85 -1.01 6.65
CA SER A 168 22.02 -1.82 6.31
C SER A 168 22.46 -1.38 4.90
N GLN A 169 23.62 -1.81 4.40
CA GLN A 169 24.02 -1.47 3.03
C GLN A 169 23.09 -2.17 2.02
N ASP A 170 22.10 -1.41 1.51
CA ASP A 170 21.19 -1.75 0.41
C ASP A 170 20.29 -3.00 0.64
N GLY A 171 20.01 -3.35 1.89
CA GLY A 171 19.29 -4.59 2.27
C GLY A 171 17.98 -4.42 3.06
N PRO A 172 17.33 -5.55 3.44
CA PRO A 172 16.25 -5.57 4.44
C PRO A 172 16.74 -5.06 5.80
N ILE A 173 15.83 -4.89 6.76
CA ILE A 173 16.18 -4.46 8.11
C ILE A 173 17.09 -5.52 8.74
N ASP A 174 18.34 -5.13 9.03
CA ASP A 174 19.31 -6.02 9.67
C ASP A 174 18.97 -6.15 11.16
N LEU A 175 18.28 -7.25 11.51
CA LEU A 175 17.96 -7.58 12.89
C LEU A 175 19.20 -7.77 13.79
N THR A 176 20.37 -8.06 13.23
CA THR A 176 21.61 -8.14 14.02
C THR A 176 22.09 -6.74 14.38
N ALA A 177 22.14 -5.82 13.40
CA ALA A 177 22.40 -4.41 13.67
C ALA A 177 21.35 -3.81 14.62
N ALA A 178 20.07 -4.18 14.48
CA ALA A 178 19.00 -3.74 15.37
C ALA A 178 19.25 -4.15 16.83
N LYS A 179 19.63 -5.42 17.06
CA LYS A 179 19.96 -5.97 18.39
C LYS A 179 21.28 -5.46 18.98
N ASN A 180 22.15 -4.90 18.14
CA ASN A 180 23.42 -4.31 18.56
C ASN A 180 23.34 -2.79 18.73
N GLY A 181 22.20 -2.14 18.43
CA GLY A 181 22.05 -0.68 18.51
C GLY A 181 22.70 0.09 17.35
N THR A 182 23.27 -0.62 16.37
CA THR A 182 24.05 -0.07 15.25
C THR A 182 23.26 0.06 13.96
N LEU A 183 21.97 -0.23 13.99
CA LEU A 183 21.06 0.02 12.88
C LEU A 183 20.94 1.55 12.67
N GLY A 184 21.14 2.01 11.44
CA GLY A 184 21.18 3.43 11.08
C GLY A 184 19.84 4.17 11.13
N VAL A 185 19.62 5.07 10.17
CA VAL A 185 18.41 5.90 10.05
C VAL A 185 17.90 5.87 8.59
N PRO A 186 16.59 5.76 8.33
CA PRO A 186 16.06 5.86 6.97
C PRO A 186 16.40 7.21 6.34
N GLU A 187 16.72 7.27 5.04
CA GLU A 187 17.17 8.51 4.39
C GLU A 187 16.17 9.66 4.48
N ASN A 188 14.87 9.33 4.56
CA ASN A 188 13.78 10.30 4.60
C ASN A 188 13.16 10.43 6.01
N ALA A 189 13.77 9.84 7.04
CA ALA A 189 13.28 9.99 8.41
C ALA A 189 13.48 11.43 8.90
N VAL A 190 12.46 11.95 9.56
CA VAL A 190 12.46 13.29 10.15
C VAL A 190 12.65 13.14 11.65
N ALA A 191 13.45 14.02 12.25
CA ALA A 191 13.54 14.10 13.70
C ALA A 191 12.20 14.57 14.29
N PRO A 192 11.70 13.95 15.38
CA PRO A 192 10.47 14.41 16.00
C PRO A 192 10.64 15.80 16.62
N PRO A 193 9.57 16.62 16.67
CA PRO A 193 9.63 17.97 17.21
C PRO A 193 9.70 18.03 18.75
N SER A 194 9.48 16.91 19.43
CA SER A 194 9.38 16.80 20.89
C SER A 194 10.15 15.58 21.42
N LYS A 195 10.69 15.68 22.65
CA LYS A 195 11.30 14.57 23.40
C LYS A 195 10.36 13.36 23.62
N TRP A 196 9.07 13.51 23.35
CA TRP A 196 8.06 12.46 23.46
C TRP A 196 7.60 11.90 22.10
N GLY A 197 8.35 12.16 21.02
CA GLY A 197 8.02 11.69 19.67
C GLY A 197 7.21 12.70 18.85
N PHE A 198 6.46 12.21 17.87
CA PHE A 198 5.68 13.06 16.97
C PHE A 198 4.43 13.63 17.63
N GLU A 199 4.03 14.86 17.27
CA GLU A 199 2.75 15.41 17.75
C GLU A 199 1.57 14.72 17.06
N PRO A 200 0.54 14.30 17.81
CA PRO A 200 -0.61 13.64 17.23
C PRO A 200 -1.46 14.62 16.40
N LYS A 201 -1.81 14.23 15.18
CA LYS A 201 -2.68 15.02 14.28
C LYS A 201 -4.18 14.81 14.52
N ILE A 202 -4.54 13.69 15.13
CA ILE A 202 -5.91 13.29 15.40
C ILE A 202 -6.00 12.68 16.80
N LYS A 203 -7.18 12.81 17.42
CA LYS A 203 -7.48 12.24 18.72
C LYS A 203 -7.84 10.76 18.63
N ARG A 204 -8.54 10.35 17.57
CA ARG A 204 -9.18 9.02 17.48
C ARG A 204 -9.33 8.55 16.03
N LEU A 205 -9.23 7.24 15.81
CA LEU A 205 -9.71 6.54 14.62
C LEU A 205 -10.74 5.49 15.03
N ASP A 206 -11.90 5.52 14.37
CA ASP A 206 -12.93 4.50 14.46
C ASP A 206 -12.89 3.60 13.20
N PHE A 207 -12.89 2.29 13.41
CA PHE A 207 -12.77 1.24 12.39
C PHE A 207 -13.99 0.30 12.42
N GLU A 208 -14.15 -0.47 11.36
CA GLU A 208 -15.17 -1.53 11.24
C GLU A 208 -14.59 -2.71 10.44
N VAL A 209 -14.97 -3.95 10.78
CA VAL A 209 -14.49 -5.15 10.08
C VAL A 209 -14.84 -5.09 8.60
N GLY A 210 -13.84 -5.30 7.75
CA GLY A 210 -14.00 -5.24 6.29
C GLY A 210 -14.44 -3.86 5.78
N ASN A 211 -14.18 -2.77 6.49
CA ASN A 211 -14.39 -1.41 6.00
C ASN A 211 -13.04 -0.72 5.77
N ARG A 212 -12.74 -0.42 4.51
CA ARG A 212 -11.50 0.21 4.06
C ARG A 212 -11.25 1.60 4.64
N TYR A 213 -12.32 2.31 5.03
CA TYR A 213 -12.22 3.66 5.53
C TYR A 213 -12.38 3.68 7.06
N ALA A 214 -11.41 4.30 7.74
CA ALA A 214 -11.56 4.69 9.13
C ALA A 214 -12.13 6.10 9.22
N THR A 215 -12.84 6.38 10.30
CA THR A 215 -13.28 7.74 10.64
C THR A 215 -12.30 8.34 11.64
N ALA A 216 -11.53 9.32 11.20
CA ALA A 216 -10.63 10.09 12.04
C ALA A 216 -11.37 11.25 12.72
N THR A 217 -11.14 11.45 14.01
CA THR A 217 -11.63 12.59 14.78
C THR A 217 -10.45 13.41 15.27
N ARG A 218 -10.41 14.70 14.91
CA ARG A 218 -9.41 15.68 15.34
C ARG A 218 -9.65 16.16 16.78
N PHE A 219 -8.67 16.86 17.35
CA PHE A 219 -8.78 17.45 18.69
C PHE A 219 -9.83 18.58 18.79
N ASP A 220 -10.19 19.23 17.67
CA ASP A 220 -11.29 20.20 17.57
C ASP A 220 -12.68 19.54 17.40
N GLY A 221 -12.74 18.20 17.35
CA GLY A 221 -13.95 17.42 17.07
C GLY A 221 -14.28 17.28 15.58
N GLY A 222 -13.51 17.87 14.68
CA GLY A 222 -13.69 17.74 13.24
C GLY A 222 -13.40 16.31 12.76
N MET A 223 -14.32 15.75 11.97
CA MET A 223 -14.24 14.36 11.50
C MET A 223 -13.89 14.28 10.01
N PHE A 224 -13.07 13.30 9.61
CA PHE A 224 -12.74 13.03 8.20
C PHE A 224 -12.50 11.52 7.97
N GLN A 225 -12.56 11.08 6.71
CA GLN A 225 -12.27 9.68 6.35
C GLN A 225 -10.77 9.49 6.07
N VAL A 226 -10.24 8.35 6.48
CA VAL A 226 -8.86 7.90 6.21
C VAL A 226 -8.92 6.62 5.38
N ASP A 227 -8.25 6.61 4.22
CA ASP A 227 -7.98 5.38 3.49
C ASP A 227 -6.98 4.51 4.27
N LEU A 228 -7.41 3.32 4.67
CA LEU A 228 -6.51 2.35 5.31
C LEU A 228 -5.69 1.55 4.30
N GLY A 229 -5.85 1.77 2.99
CA GLY A 229 -5.12 1.06 1.94
C GLY A 229 -5.55 -0.41 1.77
N MET A 230 -6.26 -0.95 2.76
CA MET A 230 -6.75 -2.31 2.92
C MET A 230 -7.80 -2.32 4.04
N GLU A 231 -8.70 -3.29 4.02
CA GLU A 231 -9.75 -3.41 5.03
C GLU A 231 -9.22 -4.06 6.33
N PRO A 232 -9.62 -3.59 7.53
CA PRO A 232 -9.38 -4.29 8.79
C PRO A 232 -10.01 -5.67 8.80
N VAL A 233 -9.36 -6.62 9.47
CA VAL A 233 -9.82 -8.01 9.55
C VAL A 233 -9.92 -8.50 11.00
N MET A 234 -10.80 -9.46 11.21
CA MET A 234 -10.80 -10.26 12.43
C MET A 234 -9.92 -11.49 12.20
N VAL A 235 -8.84 -11.64 12.97
CA VAL A 235 -7.99 -12.82 12.93
C VAL A 235 -8.45 -13.80 14.00
N SER A 236 -8.50 -15.08 13.66
CA SER A 236 -8.80 -16.20 14.57
C SER A 236 -7.74 -17.31 14.41
N PRO A 237 -7.38 -18.06 15.46
CA PRO A 237 -6.34 -19.08 15.37
C PRO A 237 -6.79 -20.35 14.66
N ASN A 238 -8.10 -20.58 14.52
CA ASN A 238 -8.69 -21.76 13.89
C ASN A 238 -10.07 -21.41 13.27
N LYS A 239 -10.71 -22.38 12.60
CA LYS A 239 -12.02 -22.17 11.93
C LYS A 239 -13.19 -22.22 12.91
N GLU A 240 -13.04 -22.97 13.99
CA GLU A 240 -14.02 -23.14 15.05
C GLU A 240 -14.33 -21.80 15.71
N ASP A 241 -13.30 -21.00 16.01
CA ASP A 241 -13.39 -19.65 16.56
C ASP A 241 -14.06 -18.66 15.59
N VAL A 242 -13.89 -18.82 14.27
CA VAL A 242 -14.63 -18.03 13.27
C VAL A 242 -16.12 -18.33 13.34
N GLU A 243 -16.51 -19.60 13.49
CA GLU A 243 -17.92 -19.97 13.68
C GLU A 243 -18.46 -19.57 15.07
N LEU A 244 -17.62 -19.50 16.12
CA LEU A 244 -18.00 -18.91 17.41
C LEU A 244 -18.28 -17.40 17.28
N ILE A 245 -17.44 -16.66 16.56
CA ILE A 245 -17.66 -15.22 16.28
C ILE A 245 -18.97 -15.03 15.51
N LYS A 246 -19.17 -15.79 14.43
CA LYS A 246 -20.40 -15.78 13.63
C LYS A 246 -21.66 -16.09 14.45
N LYS A 247 -21.55 -16.95 15.46
CA LYS A 247 -22.67 -17.34 16.34
C LYS A 247 -22.95 -16.35 17.46
N TYR A 248 -21.93 -15.83 18.13
CA TYR A 248 -22.08 -15.07 19.38
C TYR A 248 -21.79 -13.57 19.26
N THR A 249 -20.99 -13.17 18.26
CA THR A 249 -20.64 -11.77 17.98
C THR A 249 -20.82 -11.48 16.47
N PRO A 250 -22.02 -11.69 15.89
CA PRO A 250 -22.24 -11.62 14.44
C PRO A 250 -21.92 -10.25 13.82
N ALA A 251 -21.91 -9.16 14.60
CA ALA A 251 -21.46 -7.85 14.14
C ALA A 251 -19.94 -7.81 13.84
N CYS A 252 -19.14 -8.69 14.47
CA CYS A 252 -17.73 -8.91 14.19
C CYS A 252 -17.48 -9.94 13.05
N TYR A 253 -18.55 -10.49 12.46
CA TYR A 253 -18.45 -11.42 11.34
C TYR A 253 -18.79 -10.74 10.02
N LYS A 254 -17.88 -10.85 9.05
CA LYS A 254 -18.10 -10.41 7.68
C LYS A 254 -17.38 -11.36 6.73
N GLU A 255 -18.13 -11.92 5.79
CA GLU A 255 -17.62 -12.91 4.84
C GLU A 255 -16.40 -12.38 4.08
N GLY A 256 -15.30 -13.14 4.09
CA GLY A 256 -14.01 -12.75 3.52
C GLY A 256 -13.08 -11.92 4.44
N TYR A 257 -13.56 -11.42 5.59
CA TYR A 257 -12.79 -10.55 6.50
C TYR A 257 -12.57 -11.13 7.91
N ASN A 258 -13.06 -12.35 8.16
CA ASN A 258 -12.65 -13.18 9.29
C ASN A 258 -11.64 -14.21 8.79
N VAL A 259 -10.36 -14.00 9.08
CA VAL A 259 -9.23 -14.79 8.55
C VAL A 259 -8.67 -15.73 9.62
N VAL A 260 -8.13 -16.87 9.18
CA VAL A 260 -7.46 -17.84 10.07
C VAL A 260 -5.95 -17.68 9.96
N ALA A 261 -5.27 -17.43 11.07
CA ALA A 261 -3.82 -17.38 11.16
C ALA A 261 -3.34 -17.92 12.51
N GLU A 262 -2.32 -18.77 12.51
CA GLU A 262 -1.79 -19.34 13.75
C GLU A 262 -1.19 -18.26 14.67
N GLY A 263 -1.37 -18.42 15.98
CA GLY A 263 -0.67 -17.60 16.97
C GLY A 263 -1.37 -16.31 17.44
N PHE A 264 -2.71 -16.23 17.45
CA PHE A 264 -3.63 -15.50 18.37
C PHE A 264 -4.84 -14.85 17.64
N ALA A 265 -5.94 -14.60 18.38
CA ALA A 265 -7.17 -13.96 17.88
C ALA A 265 -7.21 -12.45 18.17
N GLY A 266 -7.66 -11.61 17.23
CA GLY A 266 -7.81 -10.17 17.47
C GLY A 266 -8.36 -9.40 16.26
N PHE A 267 -8.67 -8.11 16.45
CA PHE A 267 -9.00 -7.19 15.36
C PHE A 267 -7.72 -6.54 14.84
N TYR A 268 -7.42 -6.60 13.54
CA TYR A 268 -6.16 -6.12 12.97
C TYR A 268 -6.40 -5.01 11.96
N VAL A 269 -5.56 -3.97 12.02
CA VAL A 269 -5.59 -2.80 11.11
C VAL A 269 -4.29 -2.64 10.32
N PRO A 270 -4.34 -2.06 9.11
CA PRO A 270 -3.14 -1.68 8.36
C PRO A 270 -2.30 -0.65 9.12
N PHE A 271 -1.07 -1.00 9.49
CA PHE A 271 -0.26 -0.17 10.37
C PHE A 271 0.08 1.21 9.77
N ILE A 272 0.58 1.22 8.53
CA ILE A 272 1.17 2.41 7.89
C ILE A 272 0.19 3.61 7.86
N PRO A 273 -1.03 3.50 7.28
CA PRO A 273 -1.93 4.65 7.21
C PRO A 273 -2.52 5.03 8.57
N VAL A 274 -2.60 4.10 9.53
CA VAL A 274 -2.97 4.43 10.92
C VAL A 274 -1.89 5.29 11.58
N ALA A 275 -0.62 4.92 11.43
CA ALA A 275 0.52 5.69 11.93
C ALA A 275 0.61 7.08 11.26
N GLU A 276 0.44 7.17 9.95
CA GLU A 276 0.45 8.43 9.19
C GLU A 276 -0.71 9.35 9.56
N ALA A 277 -1.92 8.80 9.74
CA ALA A 277 -3.10 9.55 10.19
C ALA A 277 -2.91 10.12 11.59
N PHE A 278 -2.23 9.38 12.47
CA PHE A 278 -1.81 9.89 13.78
C PHE A 278 -0.67 10.89 13.73
N GLY A 279 0.15 10.92 12.69
CA GLY A 279 1.14 11.98 12.46
C GLY A 279 2.57 11.51 12.25
N VAL A 280 2.85 10.21 12.37
CA VAL A 280 4.17 9.64 12.07
C VAL A 280 4.53 9.90 10.60
N PRO A 281 5.68 10.52 10.26
CA PRO A 281 6.05 10.77 8.89
C PRO A 281 6.32 9.46 8.12
N ARG A 282 5.94 9.39 6.84
CA ARG A 282 6.15 8.18 6.02
C ARG A 282 7.60 7.70 5.98
N GLY A 283 8.55 8.64 5.95
CA GLY A 283 9.99 8.37 5.94
C GLY A 283 10.53 7.76 7.23
N ASN A 284 9.77 7.85 8.34
CA ASN A 284 10.07 7.19 9.60
C ASN A 284 9.52 5.75 9.68
N ILE A 285 8.86 5.23 8.64
CA ILE A 285 8.23 3.91 8.64
C ILE A 285 8.79 3.06 7.49
N VAL A 286 9.52 2.00 7.84
CA VAL A 286 10.10 1.03 6.90
C VAL A 286 9.33 -0.28 6.97
N TRP A 287 9.01 -0.83 5.81
CA TRP A 287 8.40 -2.15 5.67
C TRP A 287 9.12 -2.88 4.54
N ASP A 288 9.80 -3.99 4.84
CA ASP A 288 10.57 -4.76 3.86
C ASP A 288 9.88 -6.06 3.40
N GLY A 289 8.77 -6.44 4.06
CA GLY A 289 8.01 -7.67 3.83
C GLY A 289 8.10 -8.68 4.99
N GLU A 290 9.17 -8.62 5.80
CA GLU A 290 9.43 -9.51 6.94
C GLU A 290 9.54 -8.73 8.27
N HIS A 291 9.90 -7.44 8.18
CA HIS A 291 10.12 -6.55 9.30
C HIS A 291 9.42 -5.21 9.10
N LEU A 292 8.77 -4.74 10.17
CA LEU A 292 8.23 -3.39 10.28
C LEU A 292 9.11 -2.58 11.23
N GLY A 293 9.78 -1.56 10.70
CA GLY A 293 10.59 -0.63 11.48
C GLY A 293 9.93 0.74 11.57
N VAL A 294 10.04 1.38 12.73
CA VAL A 294 9.54 2.75 12.99
C VAL A 294 10.60 3.55 13.72
N TRP A 295 10.94 4.76 13.24
CA TRP A 295 11.99 5.66 13.78
C TRP A 295 11.42 6.96 14.33
N GLY A 296 12.21 7.71 15.12
CA GLY A 296 11.77 8.97 15.71
C GLY A 296 10.94 8.76 16.97
N PHE A 297 11.29 7.72 17.71
CA PHE A 297 10.79 7.47 19.05
C PHE A 297 11.51 8.39 20.05
N TYR A 298 10.91 8.71 21.20
CA TYR A 298 11.58 9.51 22.26
C TYR A 298 12.29 10.82 21.81
N GLY A 299 11.81 11.41 20.71
CA GLY A 299 12.39 12.65 20.17
C GLY A 299 13.73 12.50 19.45
N HIS A 300 14.32 11.30 19.38
CA HIS A 300 15.57 11.07 18.69
C HIS A 300 15.35 10.32 17.37
N VAL A 301 15.90 10.83 16.27
CA VAL A 301 15.67 10.26 14.92
C VAL A 301 16.28 8.87 14.75
N GLU A 302 17.30 8.53 15.56
CA GLU A 302 17.90 7.20 15.58
C GLU A 302 17.17 6.18 16.46
N ASP A 303 16.22 6.61 17.28
CA ASP A 303 15.48 5.68 18.14
C ASP A 303 14.43 4.96 17.29
N TYR A 304 14.41 3.64 17.43
CA TYR A 304 13.61 2.77 16.58
C TYR A 304 12.92 1.66 17.34
N LYS A 305 11.87 1.14 16.72
CA LYS A 305 11.24 -0.13 17.08
C LYS A 305 11.07 -0.99 15.83
N ILE A 306 11.62 -2.20 15.88
CA ILE A 306 11.57 -3.20 14.82
C ILE A 306 10.72 -4.38 15.27
N LEU A 307 9.74 -4.75 14.46
CA LEU A 307 8.89 -5.92 14.64
C LEU A 307 9.19 -6.95 13.55
N THR A 308 9.05 -8.23 13.87
CA THR A 308 9.18 -9.34 12.91
C THR A 308 7.82 -10.00 12.66
N VAL A 309 7.51 -10.34 11.41
CA VAL A 309 6.27 -11.04 11.04
C VAL A 309 6.12 -12.36 11.80
N GLY A 310 4.90 -12.65 12.26
CA GLY A 310 4.57 -13.83 13.06
C GLY A 310 5.13 -13.81 14.50
N SER A 311 5.92 -12.79 14.86
CA SER A 311 6.50 -12.61 16.19
C SER A 311 5.73 -11.58 17.00
N LYS A 312 5.58 -11.85 18.31
CA LYS A 312 5.26 -10.81 19.31
C LYS A 312 6.48 -10.05 19.79
N ASN A 313 7.67 -10.66 19.67
CA ASN A 313 8.92 -10.05 20.11
C ASN A 313 9.37 -9.03 19.06
N GLY A 314 9.65 -7.81 19.51
CA GLY A 314 10.34 -6.77 18.75
C GLY A 314 11.71 -6.46 19.34
N VAL A 315 12.44 -5.58 18.67
CA VAL A 315 13.72 -5.01 19.12
C VAL A 315 13.60 -3.51 19.07
N CYS A 316 13.99 -2.83 20.14
CA CYS A 316 13.98 -1.38 20.23
C CYS A 316 15.40 -0.83 20.39
N LYS A 317 15.57 0.45 20.04
CA LYS A 317 16.68 1.28 20.50
C LYS A 317 16.08 2.59 21.01
N GLY A 318 16.55 3.02 22.18
CA GLY A 318 16.24 4.33 22.73
C GLY A 318 17.50 5.05 23.21
N PHE A 319 17.49 6.38 23.20
CA PHE A 319 18.29 7.16 24.14
C PHE A 319 17.48 7.34 25.42
N ALA A 320 18.12 7.16 26.58
CA ALA A 320 17.45 7.30 27.86
C ALA A 320 17.47 8.78 28.31
N ASP A 321 16.32 9.45 28.31
CA ASP A 321 16.15 10.65 29.13
C ASP A 321 14.78 10.66 29.85
N ASN A 322 14.76 11.28 31.04
CA ASN A 322 13.69 11.49 32.02
C ASN A 322 13.56 10.53 33.23
N PHE A 323 14.06 9.28 33.21
CA PHE A 323 13.99 8.40 34.42
C PHE A 323 15.33 8.15 35.13
N THR A 324 16.44 8.19 34.40
CA THR A 324 17.80 8.02 34.94
C THR A 324 18.65 9.19 34.48
N LYS A 325 19.14 10.03 35.41
CA LYS A 325 19.85 11.30 35.14
C LYS A 325 21.24 11.16 34.48
N HIS A 326 21.55 9.99 33.97
CA HIS A 326 22.76 9.65 33.25
C HIS A 326 22.38 8.63 32.18
N LEU A 327 22.72 8.92 30.93
CA LEU A 327 23.54 8.11 30.03
C LEU A 327 23.50 8.76 28.64
N ASP A 328 24.64 9.27 28.16
CA ASP A 328 24.82 9.71 26.76
C ASP A 328 24.94 8.49 25.79
N GLU A 329 24.35 7.36 26.18
CA GLU A 329 24.55 6.04 25.58
C GLU A 329 23.18 5.42 25.23
N ALA A 330 23.06 4.90 24.01
CA ALA A 330 21.84 4.22 23.57
C ALA A 330 21.68 2.86 24.26
N TRP A 331 20.45 2.51 24.60
CA TRP A 331 20.08 1.18 25.09
C TRP A 331 19.30 0.41 24.02
N VAL A 332 19.35 -0.93 24.12
CA VAL A 332 18.61 -1.86 23.27
C VAL A 332 17.93 -2.90 24.16
N ALA A 333 16.66 -3.16 23.92
CA ALA A 333 15.89 -4.17 24.65
C ALA A 333 15.00 -4.99 23.71
N ASN A 334 14.33 -5.99 24.29
CA ASN A 334 13.30 -6.78 23.60
C ASN A 334 11.94 -6.20 23.97
N ASP A 335 11.19 -5.81 22.95
CA ASP A 335 9.81 -5.35 23.10
C ASP A 335 8.83 -6.54 22.94
N LEU A 336 7.62 -6.44 23.48
CA LEU A 336 6.59 -7.47 23.41
C LEU A 336 5.21 -6.89 23.09
N LEU A 337 4.67 -7.26 21.92
CA LEU A 337 3.29 -7.00 21.50
C LEU A 337 2.30 -7.91 22.24
N ASP A 338 1.02 -7.50 22.37
CA ASP A 338 -0.03 -8.46 22.76
C ASP A 338 -0.39 -9.38 21.58
N TYR A 339 -0.33 -8.88 20.34
CA TYR A 339 -0.56 -9.64 19.10
C TYR A 339 0.67 -9.70 18.19
N PRO A 340 0.96 -10.83 17.52
CA PRO A 340 2.08 -10.88 16.58
C PRO A 340 1.86 -9.92 15.40
N LEU A 341 2.94 -9.44 14.78
CA LEU A 341 2.82 -8.72 13.51
C LEU A 341 2.26 -9.66 12.43
N PHE A 342 1.08 -9.35 11.91
CA PHE A 342 0.41 -10.12 10.85
C PHE A 342 0.67 -9.47 9.49
N VAL A 343 0.56 -10.24 8.40
CA VAL A 343 0.64 -9.72 7.03
C VAL A 343 -0.59 -10.16 6.26
N LYS A 344 -1.31 -9.19 5.69
CA LYS A 344 -2.38 -9.42 4.73
C LYS A 344 -1.99 -8.78 3.40
N ASP A 345 -1.94 -9.57 2.33
CA ASP A 345 -1.63 -9.17 0.94
C ASP A 345 -0.44 -8.18 0.81
N GLY A 346 0.64 -8.44 1.57
CA GLY A 346 1.86 -7.63 1.58
C GLY A 346 1.79 -6.33 2.41
N VAL A 347 0.73 -6.14 3.19
CA VAL A 347 0.53 -5.02 4.12
C VAL A 347 0.81 -5.48 5.56
N PRO A 348 1.61 -4.72 6.35
CA PRO A 348 1.80 -5.02 7.76
C PRO A 348 0.55 -4.65 8.55
N MET A 349 0.03 -5.62 9.29
CA MET A 349 -1.20 -5.53 10.06
C MET A 349 -0.88 -5.68 11.55
N VAL A 350 -1.31 -4.73 12.37
CA VAL A 350 -1.11 -4.74 13.83
C VAL A 350 -2.46 -4.94 14.52
N GLY A 351 -2.47 -5.75 15.56
CA GLY A 351 -3.66 -6.02 16.37
C GLY A 351 -4.08 -4.81 17.19
N ILE A 352 -5.39 -4.68 17.43
CA ILE A 352 -6.00 -3.80 18.40
C ILE A 352 -6.90 -4.70 19.26
N GLY A 353 -6.44 -5.04 20.46
CA GLY A 353 -7.25 -5.80 21.41
C GLY A 353 -7.11 -5.32 22.85
N THR A 354 -5.99 -4.70 23.23
CA THR A 354 -5.90 -3.95 24.48
C THR A 354 -5.24 -2.59 24.28
N VAL A 355 -5.07 -1.83 25.37
CA VAL A 355 -4.17 -0.67 25.42
C VAL A 355 -2.80 -1.01 24.80
N SER A 356 -2.16 -2.11 25.24
CA SER A 356 -0.74 -2.42 24.98
C SER A 356 -0.30 -2.72 23.53
N ASP A 357 -1.20 -2.70 22.54
CA ASP A 357 -0.81 -2.79 21.11
C ASP A 357 -0.75 -1.43 20.40
N ILE A 358 -1.71 -0.56 20.70
CA ILE A 358 -1.75 0.86 20.24
C ILE A 358 -0.55 1.60 20.80
N TRP A 359 -0.20 1.23 22.01
CA TRP A 359 1.08 1.37 22.71
C TRP A 359 2.36 1.11 21.84
N LEU A 360 2.31 0.44 20.69
CA LEU A 360 3.42 0.49 19.71
C LEU A 360 3.62 1.87 19.05
N LEU A 361 2.53 2.60 18.84
CA LEU A 361 2.53 4.02 18.49
C LEU A 361 2.62 4.90 19.76
N PHE A 362 2.21 4.41 20.95
CA PHE A 362 1.82 5.27 22.10
C PHE A 362 2.35 4.94 23.52
N ALA A 363 3.29 3.99 23.72
CA ALA A 363 3.98 3.56 24.98
C ALA A 363 3.98 2.03 25.03
N SER A 364 5.04 1.23 24.82
CA SER A 364 4.93 -0.24 24.96
C SER A 364 4.74 -0.76 26.40
N ARG A 365 4.39 -2.05 26.61
CA ARG A 365 4.19 -2.65 27.97
C ARG A 365 5.34 -2.38 28.94
N THR A 366 6.54 -2.21 28.41
CA THR A 366 7.78 -1.95 29.16
C THR A 366 8.52 -0.70 28.66
N GLU A 367 8.00 -0.02 27.63
CA GLU A 367 8.78 0.93 26.84
C GLU A 367 7.95 2.15 26.35
N PRO A 368 8.55 3.13 25.68
CA PRO A 368 7.87 4.38 25.27
C PRO A 368 7.05 4.38 23.96
N ALA A 369 6.73 5.59 23.49
CA ALA A 369 5.81 5.93 22.40
C ALA A 369 6.52 6.54 21.16
N VAL A 370 5.99 6.29 19.95
CA VAL A 370 6.41 6.97 18.71
C VAL A 370 5.73 8.34 18.56
N VAL A 371 4.50 8.47 19.06
CA VAL A 371 3.68 9.68 19.01
C VAL A 371 3.37 10.11 20.44
N ASN A 372 3.47 11.41 20.70
CA ASN A 372 3.33 12.03 22.01
C ASN A 372 1.88 11.95 22.51
N GLY A 373 1.59 10.99 23.38
CA GLY A 373 0.30 10.87 24.07
C GLY A 373 0.04 9.44 24.56
N HIS A 374 -0.81 9.29 25.56
CA HIS A 374 -1.19 7.97 26.08
C HIS A 374 -2.52 7.56 25.45
N GLY A 375 -2.61 6.33 24.96
CA GLY A 375 -3.77 5.89 24.19
C GLY A 375 -4.25 4.50 24.52
N GLY A 376 -5.41 4.15 23.98
CA GLY A 376 -5.99 2.82 24.09
C GLY A 376 -6.94 2.54 22.95
N GLY A 377 -7.33 1.27 22.83
CA GLY A 377 -8.32 0.87 21.84
C GLY A 377 -9.10 -0.34 22.27
N HIS A 378 -10.24 -0.49 21.63
CA HIS A 378 -11.24 -1.48 22.01
C HIS A 378 -12.08 -1.85 20.81
N LEU A 379 -12.27 -3.16 20.62
CA LEU A 379 -13.30 -3.75 19.77
C LEU A 379 -14.57 -3.93 20.58
N ASP A 380 -15.63 -3.19 20.23
CA ASP A 380 -16.97 -3.47 20.74
C ASP A 380 -17.58 -4.66 19.99
N ALA A 381 -17.53 -5.82 20.65
CA ALA A 381 -18.04 -7.07 20.13
C ALA A 381 -19.55 -7.07 19.79
N LYS A 382 -20.33 -6.09 20.28
CA LYS A 382 -21.76 -5.95 19.98
C LYS A 382 -22.02 -5.18 18.69
N THR A 383 -21.17 -4.21 18.36
CA THR A 383 -21.34 -3.35 17.18
C THR A 383 -20.39 -3.68 16.03
N GLY A 384 -19.36 -4.52 16.25
CA GLY A 384 -18.35 -4.84 15.23
C GLY A 384 -17.37 -3.70 14.95
N LYS A 385 -17.49 -2.61 15.72
CA LYS A 385 -16.65 -1.42 15.59
C LYS A 385 -15.46 -1.54 16.54
N ALA A 386 -14.30 -1.15 16.04
CA ALA A 386 -13.12 -0.96 16.87
C ALA A 386 -12.73 0.52 16.86
N HIS A 387 -11.94 0.94 17.84
CA HIS A 387 -11.31 2.25 17.79
C HIS A 387 -9.93 2.22 18.43
N THR A 388 -9.17 3.26 18.13
CA THR A 388 -7.93 3.67 18.81
C THR A 388 -8.05 5.15 19.10
N GLU A 389 -7.68 5.56 20.31
CA GLU A 389 -7.69 6.97 20.72
C GLU A 389 -6.50 7.33 21.58
N ILE A 390 -6.17 8.61 21.59
CA ILE A 390 -5.09 9.23 22.36
C ILE A 390 -5.70 10.28 23.29
N ASP A 391 -5.30 10.23 24.55
CA ASP A 391 -5.33 11.40 25.44
C ASP A 391 -4.00 12.16 25.27
N TYR A 392 -4.09 13.34 24.65
CA TYR A 392 -2.95 14.23 24.39
C TYR A 392 -3.18 15.54 25.13
N LYS A 393 -2.20 15.92 25.95
CA LYS A 393 -2.16 17.19 26.68
C LYS A 393 -1.02 18.05 26.13
N PRO A 394 -1.30 19.08 25.31
CA PRO A 394 -0.26 19.91 24.67
C PRO A 394 0.65 20.71 25.62
N SER A 395 0.40 20.70 26.93
CA SER A 395 0.95 21.67 27.89
C SER A 395 1.62 21.07 29.12
N GLU A 396 1.69 19.74 29.26
CA GLU A 396 2.44 19.12 30.34
C GLU A 396 3.82 18.66 29.84
N THR A 397 4.82 19.52 30.03
CA THR A 397 6.19 19.08 30.24
C THR A 397 6.25 18.21 31.50
N GLN A 398 5.95 16.93 31.35
CA GLN A 398 6.58 15.89 32.15
C GLN A 398 7.90 15.52 31.45
#